data_AF-A0A6B2Z5M4-F1
#
_entry.id   AF-A0A6B2Z5M4-F1
#
_cell.length_a   1.000
_cell.length_b   1.000
_cell.length_c   1.000
_cell.angle_alpha   90.00
_cell.angle_beta   90.00
_cell.angle_gamma   90.00
#
_symmetry.space_group_name_H-M   'P 1'
#
loop_
_entity.id
_entity.type
_entity.pdbx_description
1 polymer ?
#
loop_
_entity_poly.entity_id
_entity_poly.type
_entity_poly.pdbx_seq_one_letter_code
_entity_poly.pdbx_strand_id
1 'polypeptide(L)'
;MNEFCWMDLKTHDPSGTAAFFSSVLGWDFAVDEEDWRRAVKISAGGARIGGVSDLAQPVYPPGTPPHIAYYLAADDVDHRTAVAVGNGARIVVPPFDAGDQGRIATLIDPVGAAFSLWQPQGFAGWPASATAEGTPRHMVLAGEDPERARRFYAATMGAPLGRAAFREAAPGPAATDSAPRWELAIGVDDLDGVIRRARAHGQEPVTLPGEDGRCVVRLRSPEGLTFLVQEDRRPPVFLETDRLVLRPVTVADAPDLLALDNDPAVMRYINGGRPTSPEDIRDRTLPRLLHDHPCTGTRGYWAAQRKDTGAFLGWFELRPPDDHDPAVAELGYRLNRAAWGRGYATEGARALVDKGFTDLGVRRVTANTMAVNTGSRRVMEKTGLTFLRAYTEDWPEAIEGSEHGEVEYVLTREAWERGR
;
A
#
# COMPACT_ATOMS: atom_id res chain seq x y z
N MET A 1 -8.31 7.97 -12.25
CA MET A 1 -9.43 8.92 -12.04
C MET A 1 -9.81 8.89 -10.57
N ASN A 2 -10.22 10.01 -9.97
CA ASN A 2 -10.61 10.11 -8.55
C ASN A 2 -9.46 9.84 -7.56
N GLU A 3 -8.25 10.22 -7.96
CA GLU A 3 -7.03 10.04 -7.17
C GLU A 3 -6.20 11.32 -7.16
N PHE A 4 -5.41 11.50 -6.11
CA PHE A 4 -4.30 12.44 -6.11
C PHE A 4 -3.35 12.12 -7.27
N CYS A 5 -3.11 13.10 -8.14
CA CYS A 5 -2.35 12.89 -9.37
C CYS A 5 -1.15 13.81 -9.53
N TRP A 6 -1.07 14.92 -8.79
CA TRP A 6 0.04 15.87 -8.92
C TRP A 6 0.12 16.77 -7.69
N MET A 7 1.32 17.27 -7.40
CA MET A 7 1.51 18.40 -6.48
C MET A 7 2.36 19.49 -7.11
N ASP A 8 2.20 20.71 -6.62
CA ASP A 8 3.06 21.84 -6.99
C ASP A 8 3.50 22.58 -5.71
N LEU A 9 4.81 22.61 -5.47
CA LEU A 9 5.39 23.38 -4.37
C LEU A 9 5.42 24.85 -4.78
N LYS A 10 4.57 25.67 -4.17
CA LYS A 10 4.56 27.12 -4.40
C LYS A 10 5.41 27.82 -3.35
N THR A 11 6.47 28.48 -3.79
CA THR A 11 7.60 28.95 -2.95
C THR A 11 8.13 30.29 -3.45
N HIS A 12 8.64 31.16 -2.57
CA HIS A 12 9.39 32.36 -2.97
C HIS A 12 10.89 32.11 -3.09
N ASP A 13 11.36 30.94 -2.65
CA ASP A 13 12.74 30.48 -2.77
C ASP A 13 12.81 29.07 -3.41
N PRO A 14 12.64 28.96 -4.74
CA PRO A 14 12.70 27.67 -5.43
C PRO A 14 14.01 26.91 -5.17
N SER A 15 15.14 27.63 -5.07
CA SER A 15 16.46 27.02 -4.87
C SER A 15 16.63 26.46 -3.46
N GLY A 16 16.26 27.22 -2.44
CA GLY A 16 16.27 26.76 -1.05
C GLY A 16 15.27 25.64 -0.80
N THR A 17 14.08 25.72 -1.40
CA THR A 17 13.09 24.64 -1.37
C THR A 17 13.64 23.35 -1.99
N ALA A 18 14.26 23.42 -3.17
CA ALA A 18 14.89 22.27 -3.80
C ALA A 18 16.02 21.71 -2.93
N ALA A 19 16.92 22.55 -2.41
CA ALA A 19 18.02 22.12 -1.56
C ALA A 19 17.54 21.41 -0.28
N PHE A 20 16.49 21.95 0.36
CA PHE A 20 15.89 21.35 1.54
C PHE A 20 15.30 19.97 1.25
N PHE A 21 14.40 19.85 0.27
CA PHE A 21 13.74 18.58 -0.04
C PHE A 21 14.69 17.54 -0.63
N SER A 22 15.69 17.95 -1.41
CA SER A 22 16.78 17.07 -1.88
C SER A 22 17.56 16.52 -0.69
N SER A 23 17.92 17.38 0.26
CA SER A 23 18.67 16.96 1.45
C SER A 23 17.84 16.09 2.38
N VAL A 24 16.58 16.43 2.64
CA VAL A 24 15.76 15.78 3.66
C VAL A 24 15.13 14.49 3.13
N LEU A 25 14.62 14.48 1.90
CA LEU A 25 13.85 13.37 1.32
C LEU A 25 14.55 12.68 0.13
N GLY A 26 15.67 13.20 -0.36
CA GLY A 26 16.34 12.65 -1.55
C GLY A 26 15.56 12.89 -2.84
N TRP A 27 14.71 13.92 -2.90
CA TRP A 27 14.00 14.29 -4.11
C TRP A 27 14.92 14.96 -5.12
N ASP A 28 14.75 14.65 -6.39
CA ASP A 28 15.46 15.28 -7.50
C ASP A 28 14.66 16.44 -8.05
N PHE A 29 15.34 17.56 -8.30
CA PHE A 29 14.76 18.76 -8.90
C PHE A 29 15.50 19.08 -10.19
N ALA A 30 14.78 19.11 -11.31
CA ALA A 30 15.37 19.41 -12.61
C ALA A 30 14.44 20.29 -13.42
N VAL A 31 15.02 21.21 -14.19
CA VAL A 31 14.28 21.96 -15.21
C VAL A 31 13.86 20.98 -16.31
N ASP A 32 12.57 20.97 -16.63
CA ASP A 32 12.08 20.23 -17.79
C ASP A 32 12.35 21.07 -19.05
N GLU A 33 13.42 20.72 -19.77
CA GLU A 33 13.84 21.42 -21.00
C GLU A 33 12.84 21.26 -22.15
N GLU A 34 11.98 20.23 -22.09
CA GLU A 34 10.90 20.00 -23.05
C GLU A 34 9.63 20.79 -22.70
N ASP A 35 9.51 21.26 -21.46
CA ASP A 35 8.42 22.14 -21.04
C ASP A 35 8.71 23.56 -21.54
N TRP A 36 7.79 24.12 -22.33
CA TRP A 36 7.92 25.49 -22.84
C TRP A 36 8.02 26.54 -21.72
N ARG A 37 7.53 26.23 -20.51
CA ARG A 37 7.67 27.09 -19.33
C ARG A 37 9.01 26.90 -18.60
N ARG A 38 9.82 25.92 -18.99
CA ARG A 38 11.04 25.49 -18.28
C ARG A 38 10.78 25.29 -16.78
N ALA A 39 9.66 24.66 -16.47
CA ALA A 39 9.25 24.44 -15.10
C ALA A 39 10.17 23.43 -14.41
N VAL A 40 10.48 23.67 -13.14
CA VAL A 40 11.20 22.69 -12.33
C VAL A 40 10.25 21.56 -11.98
N LYS A 41 10.63 20.33 -12.32
CA LYS A 41 9.92 19.11 -11.96
C LYS A 41 10.63 18.44 -10.80
N ILE A 42 9.83 17.81 -9.96
CA ILE A 42 10.27 17.02 -8.83
C ILE A 42 10.17 15.56 -9.21
N SER A 43 11.20 14.78 -8.94
CA SER A 43 11.20 13.33 -9.10
C SER A 43 11.64 12.62 -7.83
N ALA A 44 11.09 11.44 -7.57
CA ALA A 44 11.49 10.57 -6.48
C ALA A 44 11.34 9.11 -6.92
N GLY A 45 12.33 8.27 -6.60
CA GLY A 45 12.31 6.85 -6.95
C GLY A 45 12.14 6.58 -8.45
N GLY A 46 12.67 7.47 -9.31
CA GLY A 46 12.57 7.37 -10.77
C GLY A 46 11.22 7.81 -11.38
N ALA A 47 10.28 8.30 -10.56
CA ALA A 47 8.98 8.81 -11.03
C ALA A 47 8.90 10.35 -10.89
N ARG A 48 8.19 11.02 -11.81
CA ARG A 48 7.86 12.44 -11.71
C ARG A 48 6.71 12.62 -10.72
N ILE A 49 6.91 13.45 -9.70
CA ILE A 49 6.03 13.54 -8.54
C ILE A 49 5.32 14.88 -8.37
N GLY A 50 5.86 15.94 -8.97
CA GLY A 50 5.34 17.27 -8.81
C GLY A 50 6.13 18.33 -9.58
N GLY A 51 5.74 19.58 -9.38
CA GLY A 51 6.43 20.75 -9.88
C GLY A 51 6.82 21.71 -8.76
N VAL A 52 7.60 22.72 -9.13
CA VAL A 52 7.85 23.90 -8.30
C VAL A 52 7.40 25.14 -9.06
N SER A 53 6.61 25.98 -8.40
CA SER A 53 6.20 27.29 -8.88
C SER A 53 6.80 28.39 -8.03
N ASP A 54 7.47 29.32 -8.72
CA ASP A 54 7.98 30.54 -8.11
C ASP A 54 6.83 31.55 -7.91
N LEU A 55 6.51 31.84 -6.64
CA LEU A 55 5.47 32.78 -6.24
C LEU A 55 5.86 34.25 -6.48
N ALA A 56 7.13 34.54 -6.82
CA ALA A 56 7.55 35.87 -7.26
C ALA A 56 7.08 36.19 -8.70
N GLN A 57 6.60 35.20 -9.45
CA GLN A 57 6.10 35.41 -10.80
C GLN A 57 4.81 36.26 -10.81
N PRO A 58 4.63 37.21 -11.76
CA PRO A 58 3.49 38.13 -11.77
C PRO A 58 2.11 37.49 -11.92
N VAL A 59 2.05 36.22 -12.31
CA VAL A 59 0.81 35.44 -12.40
C VAL A 59 0.19 35.19 -11.02
N TYR A 60 0.99 35.25 -9.95
CA TYR A 60 0.54 35.08 -8.58
C TYR A 60 0.26 36.43 -7.92
N PRO A 61 -0.84 36.57 -7.17
CA PRO A 61 -1.09 37.77 -6.39
C PRO A 61 0.06 38.06 -5.40
N PRO A 62 0.51 39.32 -5.27
CA PRO A 62 1.52 39.70 -4.28
C PRO A 62 1.10 39.30 -2.86
N GLY A 63 2.04 38.75 -2.10
CA GLY A 63 1.80 38.30 -0.72
C GLY A 63 1.13 36.92 -0.60
N THR A 64 0.96 36.18 -1.69
CA THR A 64 0.54 34.77 -1.63
C THR A 64 1.51 33.98 -0.75
N PRO A 65 1.06 33.29 0.32
CA PRO A 65 1.94 32.53 1.19
C PRO A 65 2.44 31.26 0.49
N PRO A 66 3.66 30.76 0.83
CA PRO A 66 4.13 29.46 0.41
C PRO A 66 3.13 28.36 0.79
N HIS A 67 2.84 27.45 -0.15
CA HIS A 67 1.94 26.33 0.09
C HIS A 67 2.17 25.20 -0.92
N ILE A 68 1.66 24.02 -0.59
CA ILE A 68 1.60 22.89 -1.52
C ILE A 68 0.22 22.90 -2.17
N ALA A 69 0.16 23.01 -3.49
CA ALA A 69 -1.07 22.84 -4.24
C ALA A 69 -1.24 21.36 -4.61
N TYR A 70 -2.40 20.78 -4.30
CA TYR A 70 -2.71 19.37 -4.54
C TYR A 70 -3.75 19.23 -5.65
N TYR A 71 -3.53 18.29 -6.55
CA TYR A 71 -4.36 18.07 -7.73
C TYR A 71 -5.02 16.70 -7.68
N LEU A 72 -6.34 16.69 -7.86
CA LEU A 72 -7.18 15.50 -7.92
C LEU A 72 -7.62 15.27 -9.38
N ALA A 73 -7.37 14.07 -9.91
CA ALA A 73 -7.74 13.72 -11.27
C ALA A 73 -9.27 13.63 -11.42
N ALA A 74 -9.82 14.45 -12.32
CA ALA A 74 -11.23 14.59 -12.62
C ALA A 74 -11.51 14.28 -14.10
N ASP A 75 -12.64 13.62 -14.37
CA ASP A 75 -13.14 13.28 -15.70
C ASP A 75 -13.66 14.52 -16.43
N ASP A 76 -14.35 15.37 -15.69
CA ASP A 76 -14.94 16.61 -16.17
C ASP A 76 -14.76 17.69 -15.09
N VAL A 77 -13.77 18.57 -15.27
CA VAL A 77 -13.47 19.63 -14.28
C VAL A 77 -14.63 20.59 -14.09
N ASP A 78 -15.37 20.94 -15.15
CA ASP A 78 -16.49 21.87 -15.05
C ASP A 78 -17.64 21.27 -14.25
N HIS A 79 -18.02 20.02 -14.57
CA HIS A 79 -19.05 19.30 -13.84
C HIS A 79 -18.66 19.11 -12.36
N ARG A 80 -17.44 18.65 -12.09
CA ARG A 80 -16.95 18.41 -10.72
C ARG A 80 -16.85 19.69 -9.91
N THR A 81 -16.49 20.80 -10.55
CA THR A 81 -16.50 22.14 -9.94
C THR A 81 -17.93 22.54 -9.55
N ALA A 82 -18.90 22.35 -10.44
CA ALA A 82 -20.30 22.65 -10.15
C ALA A 82 -20.84 21.82 -8.97
N VAL A 83 -20.53 20.52 -8.93
CA VAL A 83 -20.90 19.63 -7.82
C VAL A 83 -20.24 20.09 -6.50
N ALA A 84 -18.93 20.40 -6.53
CA ALA A 84 -18.21 20.89 -5.36
C ALA A 84 -18.85 22.17 -4.79
N VAL A 85 -19.17 23.14 -5.65
CA VAL A 85 -19.83 24.39 -5.25
C VAL A 85 -21.22 24.12 -4.67
N GLY A 86 -22.01 23.25 -5.32
CA GLY A 86 -23.31 22.82 -4.79
C GLY A 86 -23.22 22.17 -3.40
N ASN A 87 -22.08 21.56 -3.08
CA ASN A 87 -21.78 20.96 -1.78
C ASN A 87 -21.03 21.89 -0.80
N GLY A 88 -20.97 23.19 -1.09
CA GLY A 88 -20.45 24.21 -0.18
C GLY A 88 -18.97 24.58 -0.38
N ALA A 89 -18.33 24.16 -1.47
CA ALA A 89 -17.01 24.65 -1.83
C ALA A 89 -17.05 26.09 -2.36
N ARG A 90 -15.96 26.83 -2.16
CA ARG A 90 -15.74 28.16 -2.73
C ARG A 90 -14.72 28.09 -3.86
N ILE A 91 -15.03 28.68 -5.01
CA ILE A 91 -14.08 28.81 -6.12
C ILE A 91 -12.99 29.82 -5.74
N VAL A 92 -11.72 29.44 -5.95
CA VAL A 92 -10.56 30.32 -5.89
C VAL A 92 -10.13 30.68 -7.31
N VAL A 93 -9.98 29.67 -8.16
CA VAL A 93 -9.68 29.82 -9.59
C VAL A 93 -10.75 29.06 -10.38
N PRO A 94 -11.56 29.73 -11.21
CA PRO A 94 -12.60 29.08 -11.99
C PRO A 94 -12.00 28.14 -13.04
N PRO A 95 -12.75 27.15 -13.56
CA PRO A 95 -12.29 26.25 -14.61
C PRO A 95 -11.70 26.98 -15.81
N PHE A 96 -10.46 26.64 -16.18
CA PHE A 96 -9.79 27.18 -17.36
C PHE A 96 -8.83 26.15 -17.97
N ASP A 97 -8.44 26.37 -19.23
CA ASP A 97 -7.49 25.50 -19.93
C ASP A 97 -6.05 25.89 -19.59
N ALA A 98 -5.29 24.93 -19.07
CA ALA A 98 -3.88 25.10 -18.72
C ALA A 98 -2.97 24.82 -19.92
N GLY A 99 -3.17 25.57 -21.01
CA GLY A 99 -2.51 25.29 -22.29
C GLY A 99 -3.04 24.01 -22.93
N ASP A 100 -2.15 23.20 -23.48
CA ASP A 100 -2.42 21.89 -24.11
C ASP A 100 -2.36 20.70 -23.13
N GLN A 101 -1.99 20.93 -21.87
CA GLN A 101 -1.76 19.87 -20.90
C GLN A 101 -3.07 19.31 -20.33
N GLY A 102 -4.06 20.17 -20.10
CA GLY A 102 -5.32 19.80 -19.47
C GLY A 102 -6.12 21.00 -18.98
N ARG A 103 -7.21 20.70 -18.27
CA ARG A 103 -8.13 21.69 -17.68
C ARG A 103 -8.05 21.64 -16.17
N ILE A 104 -8.18 22.80 -15.53
CA ILE A 104 -7.92 22.96 -14.09
C ILE A 104 -8.94 23.90 -13.44
N ALA A 105 -9.29 23.59 -12.19
CA ALA A 105 -9.96 24.53 -11.28
C ALA A 105 -9.36 24.42 -9.87
N THR A 106 -9.37 25.50 -9.10
CA THR A 106 -8.93 25.49 -7.68
C THR A 106 -10.04 25.97 -6.79
N LEU A 107 -10.34 25.21 -5.74
CA LEU A 107 -11.42 25.45 -4.80
C LEU A 107 -10.92 25.36 -3.36
N ILE A 108 -11.73 25.90 -2.45
CA ILE A 108 -11.62 25.67 -1.00
C ILE A 108 -12.84 24.85 -0.59
N ASP A 109 -12.61 23.73 0.08
CA ASP A 109 -13.65 22.83 0.54
C ASP A 109 -14.44 23.42 1.75
N PRO A 110 -15.53 22.78 2.18
CA PRO A 110 -16.36 23.28 3.28
C PRO A 110 -15.68 23.26 4.66
N VAL A 111 -14.54 22.58 4.80
CA VAL A 111 -13.72 22.60 6.03
C VAL A 111 -12.57 23.59 5.94
N GLY A 112 -12.34 24.23 4.79
CA GLY A 112 -11.35 25.30 4.60
C GLY A 112 -10.06 24.88 3.89
N ALA A 113 -9.94 23.62 3.45
CA ALA A 113 -8.75 23.15 2.76
C ALA A 113 -8.82 23.44 1.25
N ALA A 114 -7.74 23.98 0.70
CA ALA A 114 -7.61 24.22 -0.72
C ALA A 114 -7.26 22.94 -1.49
N PHE A 115 -7.90 22.70 -2.63
CA PHE A 115 -7.61 21.61 -3.54
C PHE A 115 -7.84 22.03 -5.00
N SER A 116 -7.19 21.35 -5.94
CA SER A 116 -7.39 21.58 -7.37
C SER A 116 -7.94 20.34 -8.07
N LEU A 117 -8.81 20.54 -9.04
CA LEU A 117 -9.28 19.51 -9.96
C LEU A 117 -8.44 19.57 -11.24
N TRP A 118 -8.05 18.42 -11.77
CA TRP A 118 -7.24 18.30 -12.98
C TRP A 118 -7.86 17.29 -13.95
N GLN A 119 -8.22 17.75 -15.15
CA GLN A 119 -8.66 16.90 -16.24
C GLN A 119 -7.56 16.83 -17.30
N PRO A 120 -6.95 15.65 -17.52
CA PRO A 120 -5.83 15.53 -18.44
C PRO A 120 -6.28 15.61 -19.90
N GLN A 121 -5.52 16.32 -20.74
CA GLN A 121 -5.63 16.25 -22.21
C GLN A 121 -4.36 15.67 -22.84
N GLY A 122 -3.18 16.01 -22.30
CA GLY A 122 -1.89 15.44 -22.69
C GLY A 122 -1.09 14.84 -21.53
N PHE A 123 -1.33 15.28 -20.29
CA PHE A 123 -0.61 14.83 -19.09
C PHE A 123 -1.55 14.19 -18.07
N ALA A 124 -1.52 12.85 -17.95
CA ALA A 124 -2.38 12.07 -17.06
C ALA A 124 -2.06 12.19 -15.55
N GLY A 125 -0.98 12.90 -15.18
CA GLY A 125 -0.48 12.93 -13.80
C GLY A 125 0.38 11.72 -13.45
N TRP A 126 0.63 11.57 -12.16
CA TRP A 126 1.36 10.46 -11.55
C TRP A 126 0.65 9.10 -11.79
N PRO A 127 1.34 8.05 -12.28
CA PRO A 127 0.79 6.68 -12.32
C PRO A 127 0.87 6.01 -10.94
N ALA A 128 -0.28 5.59 -10.39
CA ALA A 128 -0.41 5.04 -9.04
C ALA A 128 0.62 3.93 -8.65
N SER A 129 1.29 3.29 -9.61
CA SER A 129 2.23 2.18 -9.36
C SER A 129 3.58 2.53 -8.70
N ALA A 130 3.96 3.80 -8.55
CA ALA A 130 5.25 4.13 -7.94
C ALA A 130 5.15 4.15 -6.39
N THR A 131 5.47 3.01 -5.78
CA THR A 131 5.58 2.83 -4.32
C THR A 131 7.04 2.88 -3.84
N ALA A 132 7.91 3.56 -4.58
CA ALA A 132 9.33 3.67 -4.27
C ALA A 132 9.56 4.48 -2.98
N GLU A 133 10.71 4.30 -2.35
CA GLU A 133 11.08 5.07 -1.15
C GLU A 133 11.04 6.57 -1.43
N GLY A 134 10.60 7.36 -0.44
CA GLY A 134 10.54 8.82 -0.54
C GLY A 134 9.41 9.33 -1.43
N THR A 135 8.59 8.45 -2.00
CA THR A 135 7.42 8.86 -2.78
C THR A 135 6.23 9.22 -1.90
N PRO A 136 5.45 10.25 -2.28
CA PRO A 136 4.09 10.49 -1.80
C PRO A 136 3.24 9.21 -1.71
N ARG A 137 2.76 8.85 -0.51
CA ARG A 137 1.92 7.68 -0.29
C ARG A 137 0.43 8.02 -0.41
N HIS A 138 0.01 9.03 0.34
CA HIS A 138 -1.36 9.51 0.38
C HIS A 138 -1.38 10.95 0.89
N MET A 139 -2.50 11.63 0.68
CA MET A 139 -2.77 12.93 1.28
C MET A 139 -3.50 12.76 2.60
N VAL A 140 -3.25 13.64 3.57
CA VAL A 140 -3.92 13.65 4.87
C VAL A 140 -4.58 15.00 5.07
N LEU A 141 -5.88 14.99 5.36
CA LEU A 141 -6.61 16.18 5.80
C LEU A 141 -7.03 15.99 7.26
N ALA A 142 -6.37 16.74 8.14
CA ALA A 142 -6.73 16.79 9.55
C ALA A 142 -7.69 17.97 9.80
N GLY A 143 -8.76 17.73 10.55
CA GLY A 143 -9.75 18.76 10.90
C GLY A 143 -10.67 18.33 12.03
N GLU A 144 -11.57 19.20 12.43
CA GLU A 144 -12.54 18.93 13.52
C GLU A 144 -13.63 17.94 13.10
N ASP A 145 -13.96 17.88 11.80
CA ASP A 145 -15.00 16.99 11.25
C ASP A 145 -14.46 16.26 10.00
N PRO A 146 -13.63 15.21 10.18
CA PRO A 146 -13.10 14.44 9.06
C PRO A 146 -14.19 13.72 8.26
N GLU A 147 -15.30 13.37 8.90
CA GLU A 147 -16.44 12.69 8.27
C GLU A 147 -17.13 13.59 7.25
N ARG A 148 -17.32 14.88 7.56
CA ARG A 148 -17.83 15.90 6.63
C ARG A 148 -16.91 16.10 5.43
N ALA A 149 -15.60 16.21 5.65
CA ALA A 149 -14.65 16.33 4.55
C ALA A 149 -14.70 15.10 3.63
N ARG A 150 -14.62 13.89 4.19
CA ARG A 150 -14.68 12.64 3.43
C ARG A 150 -15.97 12.51 2.61
N ARG A 151 -17.13 12.87 3.18
CA ARG A 151 -18.41 12.90 2.43
C ARG A 151 -18.39 13.92 1.30
N PHE A 152 -17.84 15.11 1.53
CA PHE A 152 -17.70 16.15 0.51
C PHE A 152 -16.86 15.68 -0.69
N TYR A 153 -15.68 15.11 -0.44
CA TYR A 153 -14.81 14.64 -1.52
C TYR A 153 -15.42 13.43 -2.25
N ALA A 154 -16.06 12.50 -1.54
CA ALA A 154 -16.74 11.37 -2.18
C ALA A 154 -17.90 11.83 -3.09
N ALA A 155 -18.69 12.81 -2.65
CA ALA A 155 -19.77 13.37 -3.45
C ALA A 155 -19.22 14.14 -4.67
N THR A 156 -18.17 14.95 -4.48
CA THR A 156 -17.54 15.73 -5.55
C THR A 156 -16.94 14.83 -6.62
N MET A 157 -16.16 13.82 -6.21
CA MET A 157 -15.47 12.91 -7.14
C MET A 157 -16.34 11.75 -7.62
N GLY A 158 -17.55 11.58 -7.06
CA GLY A 158 -18.47 10.47 -7.38
C GLY A 158 -18.01 9.10 -6.87
N ALA A 159 -16.91 9.05 -6.11
CA ALA A 159 -16.36 7.88 -5.46
C ALA A 159 -15.43 8.33 -4.31
N PRO A 160 -15.17 7.48 -3.30
CA PRO A 160 -14.14 7.75 -2.30
C PRO A 160 -12.76 7.98 -2.94
N LEU A 161 -11.98 8.90 -2.37
CA LEU A 161 -10.59 9.13 -2.80
C LEU A 161 -9.72 7.94 -2.42
N GLY A 162 -9.02 7.35 -3.40
CA GLY A 162 -8.21 6.14 -3.19
C GLY A 162 -6.95 6.35 -2.33
N ARG A 163 -6.38 7.57 -2.33
CA ARG A 163 -5.12 7.91 -1.63
C ARG A 163 -5.27 9.13 -0.73
N ALA A 164 -6.34 9.17 0.06
CA ALA A 164 -6.55 10.22 1.03
C ALA A 164 -7.01 9.64 2.37
N ALA A 165 -6.46 10.18 3.45
CA ALA A 165 -6.91 9.92 4.82
C ALA A 165 -7.51 11.20 5.41
N PHE A 166 -8.61 11.04 6.14
CA PHE A 166 -9.29 12.14 6.84
C PHE A 166 -9.20 11.86 8.33
N ARG A 167 -8.61 12.79 9.09
CA ARG A 167 -8.26 12.56 10.49
C ARG A 167 -8.80 13.66 11.40
N GLU A 168 -9.10 13.30 12.64
CA GLU A 168 -9.34 14.30 13.67
C GLU A 168 -8.04 15.08 13.96
N ALA A 169 -8.17 16.39 14.13
CA ALA A 169 -7.05 17.22 14.54
C ALA A 169 -6.60 16.84 15.97
N ALA A 170 -5.29 16.64 16.16
CA ALA A 170 -4.75 16.30 17.48
C ALA A 170 -4.94 17.47 18.47
N PRO A 171 -5.40 17.20 19.72
CA PRO A 171 -5.55 18.24 20.73
C PRO A 171 -4.18 18.77 21.20
N GLY A 172 -4.01 20.09 21.31
CA GLY A 172 -2.80 20.70 21.91
C GLY A 172 -2.40 22.06 21.33
N PRO A 173 -1.30 22.68 21.84
CA PRO A 173 -0.84 24.02 21.41
C PRO A 173 -0.34 24.10 19.96
N ALA A 174 -0.21 22.95 19.26
CA ALA A 174 -0.03 22.89 17.81
C ALA A 174 -1.30 23.22 17.01
N ALA A 175 -2.47 23.32 17.67
CA ALA A 175 -3.75 23.69 17.07
C ALA A 175 -3.87 25.19 16.77
N THR A 176 -2.99 26.04 17.32
CA THR A 176 -3.07 27.50 17.17
C THR A 176 -2.64 28.01 15.78
N ASP A 177 -2.14 27.14 14.90
CA ASP A 177 -1.70 27.43 13.52
C ASP A 177 -2.51 26.64 12.45
N SER A 178 -3.72 26.20 12.79
CA SER A 178 -4.37 25.06 12.11
C SER A 178 -5.62 25.44 11.31
N ALA A 179 -5.47 26.30 10.28
CA ALA A 179 -6.43 26.25 9.19
C ALA A 179 -6.39 24.84 8.57
N PRO A 180 -7.54 24.17 8.36
CA PRO A 180 -7.57 22.84 7.75
C PRO A 180 -6.86 22.86 6.40
N ARG A 181 -5.88 21.97 6.24
CA ARG A 181 -5.03 21.92 5.05
C ARG A 181 -4.65 20.49 4.75
N TRP A 182 -4.42 20.24 3.46
CA TRP A 182 -3.85 18.99 3.01
C TRP A 182 -2.36 18.93 3.33
N GLU A 183 -1.93 17.80 3.88
CA GLU A 183 -0.53 17.45 4.06
C GLU A 183 -0.23 16.17 3.30
N LEU A 184 0.99 16.07 2.80
CA LEU A 184 1.47 14.88 2.12
C LEU A 184 2.06 13.90 3.14
N ALA A 185 1.63 12.64 3.12
CA ALA A 185 2.30 11.56 3.83
C ALA A 185 3.34 10.88 2.93
N ILE A 186 4.58 10.88 3.38
CA ILE A 186 5.74 10.29 2.71
C ILE A 186 6.26 9.14 3.55
N GLY A 187 6.53 8.03 2.90
CA GLY A 187 7.16 6.88 3.50
C GLY A 187 8.66 6.86 3.24
N VAL A 188 9.46 6.55 4.27
CA VAL A 188 10.94 6.54 4.21
C VAL A 188 11.52 5.33 4.94
N ASP A 189 12.63 4.79 4.47
CA ASP A 189 13.23 3.62 5.11
C ASP A 189 14.07 4.01 6.36
N ASP A 190 14.58 5.25 6.42
CA ASP A 190 15.38 5.81 7.55
C ASP A 190 14.74 7.08 8.12
N LEU A 191 13.72 6.91 8.98
CA LEU A 191 13.01 8.03 9.61
C LEU A 191 13.93 8.89 10.49
N ASP A 192 14.81 8.26 11.27
CA ASP A 192 15.74 8.97 12.16
C ASP A 192 16.73 9.82 11.38
N GLY A 193 17.19 9.34 10.22
CA GLY A 193 18.04 10.12 9.33
C GLY A 193 17.32 11.29 8.69
N VAL A 194 16.06 11.12 8.29
CA VAL A 194 15.24 12.24 7.81
C VAL A 194 15.10 13.31 8.90
N ILE A 195 14.77 12.89 10.13
CA ILE A 195 14.66 13.79 11.30
C ILE A 195 15.97 14.56 11.54
N ARG A 196 17.10 13.85 11.54
CA ARG A 196 18.42 14.46 11.74
C ARG A 196 18.77 15.47 10.64
N ARG A 197 18.47 15.16 9.37
CA ARG A 197 18.68 16.09 8.26
C ARG A 197 17.76 17.31 8.37
N ALA A 198 16.49 17.12 8.72
CA ALA A 198 15.57 18.24 8.95
C ALA A 198 16.04 19.18 10.06
N ARG A 199 16.55 18.63 11.19
CA ARG A 199 17.15 19.43 12.27
C ARG A 199 18.38 20.20 11.84
N ALA A 200 19.20 19.65 10.95
CA ALA A 200 20.35 20.37 10.38
C ALA A 200 19.92 21.59 9.54
N HIS A 201 18.69 21.61 9.04
CA HIS A 201 18.04 22.76 8.38
C HIS A 201 17.23 23.64 9.34
N GLY A 202 17.47 23.53 10.65
CA GLY A 202 16.82 24.35 11.67
C GLY A 202 15.33 24.03 11.91
N GLN A 203 14.84 22.89 11.42
CA GLN A 203 13.46 22.48 11.58
C GLN A 203 13.29 21.63 12.85
N GLU A 204 12.22 21.86 13.61
CA GLU A 204 11.88 21.04 14.78
C GLU A 204 10.74 20.06 14.41
N PRO A 205 11.01 18.75 14.37
CA PRO A 205 9.99 17.74 14.07
C PRO A 205 8.94 17.63 15.16
N VAL A 206 7.68 17.40 14.76
CA VAL A 206 6.57 17.15 15.70
C VAL A 206 6.09 15.71 15.53
N THR A 207 6.27 14.90 16.55
CA THR A 207 5.77 13.52 16.57
C THR A 207 4.27 13.50 16.82
N LEU A 208 3.56 12.73 16.00
CA LEU A 208 2.12 12.52 16.04
C LEU A 208 1.82 11.01 16.21
N PRO A 209 0.72 10.65 16.87
CA PRO A 209 0.26 9.26 16.92
C PRO A 209 -0.20 8.79 15.52
N GLY A 210 0.27 7.64 15.07
CA GLY A 210 -0.22 6.95 13.87
C GLY A 210 -1.39 6.00 14.17
N GLU A 211 -2.21 5.70 13.16
CA GLU A 211 -3.42 4.89 13.30
C GLU A 211 -3.13 3.42 13.69
N ASP A 212 -1.98 2.88 13.27
CA ASP A 212 -1.56 1.50 13.56
C ASP A 212 -0.53 1.41 14.71
N GLY A 213 -0.46 2.41 15.59
CA GLY A 213 0.61 2.52 16.58
C GLY A 213 1.98 2.91 16.00
N ARG A 214 2.03 3.27 14.71
CA ARG A 214 3.22 3.78 14.04
C ARG A 214 3.54 5.22 14.47
N CYS A 215 4.82 5.57 14.47
CA CYS A 215 5.27 6.95 14.65
C CYS A 215 5.11 7.72 13.34
N VAL A 216 4.35 8.82 13.35
CA VAL A 216 4.28 9.77 12.24
C VAL A 216 4.93 11.06 12.69
N VAL A 217 5.78 11.64 11.86
CA VAL A 217 6.51 12.87 12.18
C VAL A 217 6.11 13.95 11.20
N ARG A 218 5.55 15.04 11.71
CA ARG A 218 5.31 16.24 10.92
C ARG A 218 6.59 17.06 10.85
N LEU A 219 6.99 17.41 9.64
CA LEU A 219 8.09 18.31 9.34
C LEU A 219 7.58 19.57 8.64
N ARG A 220 8.41 20.60 8.65
CA ARG A 220 8.17 21.88 8.01
C ARG A 220 9.41 22.24 7.17
N SER A 221 9.23 22.85 6.01
CA SER A 221 10.33 23.47 5.25
C SER A 221 10.69 24.84 5.87
N PRO A 222 11.85 25.44 5.52
CA PRO A 222 12.19 26.80 5.95
C PRO A 222 11.12 27.86 5.66
N GLU A 223 10.41 27.73 4.53
CA GLU A 223 9.28 28.61 4.15
C GLU A 223 7.92 28.18 4.71
N GLY A 224 7.86 27.15 5.54
CA GLY A 224 6.64 26.78 6.25
C GLY A 224 5.80 25.68 5.60
N LEU A 225 6.27 25.04 4.53
CA LEU A 225 5.54 23.95 3.88
C LEU A 225 5.51 22.73 4.80
N THR A 226 4.33 22.24 5.18
CA THR A 226 4.22 21.09 6.09
C THR A 226 3.95 19.78 5.37
N PHE A 227 4.57 18.71 5.86
CA PHE A 227 4.42 17.36 5.35
C PHE A 227 4.63 16.33 6.47
N LEU A 228 4.11 15.13 6.28
CA LEU A 228 4.19 14.03 7.21
C LEU A 228 5.19 13.00 6.68
N VAL A 229 6.06 12.51 7.56
CA VAL A 229 7.01 11.44 7.27
C VAL A 229 6.75 10.30 8.23
N GLN A 230 6.75 9.09 7.72
CA GLN A 230 6.63 7.89 8.53
C GLN A 230 7.58 6.81 8.01
N GLU A 231 7.97 5.90 8.88
CA GLU A 231 8.79 4.77 8.48
C GLU A 231 7.98 3.87 7.52
N ASP A 232 8.47 3.75 6.29
CA ASP A 232 8.09 2.68 5.37
C ASP A 232 8.73 1.40 5.89
N ARG A 233 8.09 0.79 6.89
CA ARG A 233 8.30 -0.63 7.06
C ARG A 233 7.67 -1.31 5.85
N ARG A 234 8.46 -1.52 4.78
CA ARG A 234 8.23 -2.71 3.96
C ARG A 234 8.08 -3.85 4.96
N PRO A 235 6.94 -4.55 4.99
CA PRO A 235 6.77 -5.65 5.92
C PRO A 235 8.00 -6.54 5.76
N PRO A 236 8.70 -6.85 6.86
CA PRO A 236 10.03 -7.43 6.81
C PRO A 236 9.99 -8.65 5.91
N VAL A 237 10.89 -8.70 4.92
CA VAL A 237 10.95 -9.84 4.01
C VAL A 237 11.31 -11.06 4.83
N PHE A 238 10.39 -12.02 4.88
CA PHE A 238 10.60 -13.24 5.63
C PHE A 238 11.50 -14.21 4.85
N LEU A 239 11.30 -14.27 3.54
CA LEU A 239 12.00 -15.19 2.65
C LEU A 239 12.01 -14.62 1.22
N GLU A 240 13.17 -14.68 0.57
CA GLU A 240 13.30 -14.46 -0.86
C GLU A 240 13.68 -15.74 -1.59
N THR A 241 13.26 -15.83 -2.83
CA THR A 241 13.66 -16.84 -3.80
C THR A 241 14.13 -16.12 -5.07
N ASP A 242 14.41 -16.87 -6.14
CA ASP A 242 14.77 -16.30 -7.43
C ASP A 242 13.67 -15.37 -7.96
N ARG A 243 12.39 -15.72 -7.76
CA ARG A 243 11.26 -15.01 -8.37
C ARG A 243 10.24 -14.47 -7.37
N LEU A 244 10.27 -14.91 -6.12
CA LEU A 244 9.28 -14.57 -5.09
C LEU A 244 9.90 -13.82 -3.91
N VAL A 245 9.13 -12.88 -3.38
CA VAL A 245 9.30 -12.30 -2.05
C VAL A 245 8.13 -12.76 -1.20
N LEU A 246 8.40 -13.39 -0.06
CA LEU A 246 7.40 -13.71 0.95
C LEU A 246 7.53 -12.74 2.12
N ARG A 247 6.44 -12.05 2.41
CA ARG A 247 6.36 -11.04 3.48
C ARG A 247 5.13 -11.30 4.36
N PRO A 248 5.15 -10.88 5.63
CA PRO A 248 3.95 -10.92 6.48
C PRO A 248 2.72 -10.37 5.77
N VAL A 249 1.59 -11.06 5.89
CA VAL A 249 0.28 -10.53 5.47
C VAL A 249 -0.05 -9.31 6.33
N THR A 250 -0.70 -8.31 5.75
CA THR A 250 -1.13 -7.08 6.41
C THR A 250 -2.60 -6.80 6.11
N VAL A 251 -3.21 -5.90 6.88
CA VAL A 251 -4.59 -5.44 6.61
C VAL A 251 -4.75 -4.82 5.22
N ALA A 252 -3.67 -4.28 4.63
CA ALA A 252 -3.68 -3.70 3.30
C ALA A 252 -3.86 -4.75 2.18
N ASP A 253 -3.65 -6.04 2.48
CA ASP A 253 -3.82 -7.13 1.51
C ASP A 253 -5.29 -7.53 1.33
N ALA A 254 -6.24 -6.92 2.07
CA ALA A 254 -7.66 -7.28 2.02
C ALA A 254 -8.26 -7.30 0.60
N PRO A 255 -8.01 -6.31 -0.28
CA PRO A 255 -8.56 -6.32 -1.64
C PRO A 255 -8.01 -7.49 -2.49
N ASP A 256 -6.72 -7.79 -2.34
CA ASP A 256 -6.06 -8.89 -3.06
C ASP A 256 -6.54 -10.26 -2.57
N LEU A 257 -6.73 -10.42 -1.25
CA LEU A 257 -7.31 -11.61 -0.64
C LEU A 257 -8.77 -11.82 -1.08
N LEU A 258 -9.56 -10.74 -1.14
CA LEU A 258 -10.93 -10.79 -1.63
C LEU A 258 -10.98 -11.25 -3.09
N ALA A 259 -10.10 -10.73 -3.94
CA ALA A 259 -10.02 -11.13 -5.35
C ALA A 259 -9.62 -12.60 -5.50
N LEU A 260 -8.63 -13.05 -4.71
CA LEU A 260 -8.17 -14.44 -4.67
C LEU A 260 -9.30 -15.39 -4.26
N ASP A 261 -10.06 -15.04 -3.22
CA ASP A 261 -11.13 -15.87 -2.65
C ASP A 261 -12.45 -15.77 -3.40
N ASN A 262 -12.53 -14.90 -4.42
CA ASN A 262 -13.65 -14.82 -5.35
C ASN A 262 -13.34 -15.44 -6.72
N ASP A 263 -12.14 -15.98 -6.95
CA ASP A 263 -11.91 -16.84 -8.12
C ASP A 263 -12.47 -18.25 -7.83
N PRO A 264 -13.54 -18.67 -8.52
CA PRO A 264 -14.20 -19.95 -8.25
C PRO A 264 -13.28 -21.16 -8.53
N ALA A 265 -12.29 -21.01 -9.42
CA ALA A 265 -11.32 -22.07 -9.66
C ALA A 265 -10.34 -22.21 -8.49
N VAL A 266 -9.91 -21.09 -7.89
CA VAL A 266 -9.02 -21.08 -6.72
C VAL A 266 -9.71 -21.70 -5.51
N MET A 267 -10.99 -21.38 -5.31
CA MET A 267 -11.75 -21.82 -4.15
C MET A 267 -12.50 -23.15 -4.32
N ARG A 268 -12.37 -23.79 -5.51
CA ARG A 268 -13.06 -25.05 -5.86
C ARG A 268 -12.92 -26.13 -4.79
N TYR A 269 -11.70 -26.39 -4.31
CA TYR A 269 -11.41 -27.44 -3.33
C TYR A 269 -11.44 -26.96 -1.87
N ILE A 270 -12.01 -25.77 -1.61
CA ILE A 270 -12.07 -25.19 -0.27
C ILE A 270 -13.52 -24.94 0.15
N ASN A 271 -14.30 -24.29 -0.70
CA ASN A 271 -15.71 -23.99 -0.43
C ASN A 271 -16.62 -24.26 -1.64
N GLY A 272 -16.14 -25.04 -2.62
CA GLY A 272 -16.86 -25.30 -3.86
C GLY A 272 -16.87 -24.13 -4.85
N GLY A 273 -16.00 -23.14 -4.68
CA GLY A 273 -15.93 -21.96 -5.56
C GLY A 273 -16.99 -20.90 -5.25
N ARG A 274 -17.58 -20.92 -4.06
CA ARG A 274 -18.57 -19.93 -3.66
C ARG A 274 -17.90 -18.58 -3.40
N PRO A 275 -18.51 -17.47 -3.86
CA PRO A 275 -18.01 -16.12 -3.60
C PRO A 275 -17.82 -15.84 -2.10
N THR A 276 -16.80 -15.07 -1.79
CA THR A 276 -16.46 -14.65 -0.42
C THR A 276 -16.79 -13.18 -0.25
N SER A 277 -17.46 -12.81 0.84
CA SER A 277 -17.82 -11.42 1.10
C SER A 277 -16.64 -10.59 1.64
N PRO A 278 -16.61 -9.26 1.43
CA PRO A 278 -15.65 -8.38 2.10
C PRO A 278 -15.68 -8.51 3.64
N GLU A 279 -16.86 -8.79 4.21
CA GLU A 279 -17.05 -9.06 5.63
C GLU A 279 -16.34 -10.34 6.07
N ASP A 280 -16.46 -11.43 5.32
CA ASP A 280 -15.74 -12.69 5.61
C ASP A 280 -14.21 -12.50 5.54
N ILE A 281 -13.72 -11.68 4.60
CA ILE A 281 -12.30 -11.33 4.55
C ILE A 281 -11.88 -10.58 5.81
N ARG A 282 -12.65 -9.56 6.21
CA ARG A 282 -12.35 -8.70 7.36
C ARG A 282 -12.44 -9.43 8.70
N ASP A 283 -13.50 -10.22 8.88
CA ASP A 283 -13.90 -10.70 10.19
C ASP A 283 -13.45 -12.15 10.45
N ARG A 284 -13.02 -12.87 9.40
CA ARG A 284 -12.58 -14.28 9.52
C ARG A 284 -11.20 -14.52 8.92
N THR A 285 -10.98 -14.12 7.67
CA THR A 285 -9.74 -14.45 6.96
C THR A 285 -8.55 -13.65 7.49
N LEU A 286 -8.66 -12.32 7.55
CA LEU A 286 -7.59 -11.46 8.05
C LEU A 286 -7.18 -11.79 9.49
N PRO A 287 -8.10 -11.95 10.47
CA PRO A 287 -7.72 -12.31 11.84
C PRO A 287 -6.88 -13.59 11.89
N ARG A 288 -7.22 -14.61 11.07
CA ARG A 288 -6.45 -15.85 10.99
C ARG A 288 -5.06 -15.63 10.38
N LEU A 289 -4.96 -14.88 9.29
CA LEU A 289 -3.68 -14.63 8.58
C LEU A 289 -2.75 -13.67 9.33
N LEU A 290 -3.30 -12.88 10.27
CA LEU A 290 -2.56 -11.92 11.09
C LEU A 290 -2.17 -12.48 12.47
N HIS A 291 -2.61 -13.69 12.82
CA HIS A 291 -2.29 -14.34 14.09
C HIS A 291 -0.78 -14.61 14.21
N ASP A 292 -0.18 -14.18 15.30
CA ASP A 292 1.22 -14.49 15.62
C ASP A 292 1.28 -15.77 16.46
N HIS A 293 2.03 -16.77 16.00
CA HIS A 293 2.22 -18.05 16.70
C HIS A 293 3.37 -17.93 17.71
N PRO A 294 3.12 -17.88 19.03
CA PRO A 294 4.15 -17.55 20.02
C PRO A 294 5.32 -18.55 20.06
N CYS A 295 5.05 -19.84 19.81
CA CYS A 295 6.08 -20.89 19.84
C CYS A 295 7.10 -20.78 18.70
N THR A 296 6.72 -20.18 17.56
CA THR A 296 7.63 -19.96 16.43
C THR A 296 8.10 -18.51 16.34
N GLY A 297 7.42 -17.57 17.01
CA GLY A 297 7.68 -16.15 16.89
C GLY A 297 7.37 -15.58 15.49
N THR A 298 6.51 -16.26 14.72
CA THR A 298 6.14 -15.87 13.35
C THR A 298 4.62 -15.88 13.15
N ARG A 299 4.13 -15.19 12.10
CA ARG A 299 2.72 -15.22 11.70
C ARG A 299 2.24 -16.54 11.11
N GLY A 300 3.16 -17.39 10.67
CA GLY A 300 2.80 -18.60 9.94
C GLY A 300 2.17 -18.40 8.56
N TYR A 301 1.78 -17.17 8.17
CA TYR A 301 1.25 -16.82 6.85
C TYR A 301 2.01 -15.66 6.22
N TRP A 302 2.32 -15.78 4.93
CA TRP A 302 3.04 -14.76 4.17
C TRP A 302 2.39 -14.52 2.80
N ALA A 303 2.18 -13.25 2.47
CA ALA A 303 1.82 -12.82 1.13
C ALA A 303 3.00 -13.05 0.18
N ALA A 304 2.70 -13.66 -0.96
CA ALA A 304 3.66 -13.92 -2.02
C ALA A 304 3.58 -12.82 -3.08
N GLN A 305 4.73 -12.22 -3.36
CA GLN A 305 4.85 -11.20 -4.39
C GLN A 305 5.87 -11.63 -5.44
N ARG A 306 5.61 -11.26 -6.70
CA ARG A 306 6.64 -11.31 -7.74
C ARG A 306 7.75 -10.32 -7.41
N LYS A 307 9.00 -10.79 -7.43
CA LYS A 307 10.17 -9.97 -7.11
C LYS A 307 10.38 -8.81 -8.10
N ASP A 308 10.05 -9.01 -9.37
CA ASP A 308 10.26 -8.03 -10.43
C ASP A 308 9.16 -6.95 -10.52
N THR A 309 7.90 -7.32 -10.27
CA THR A 309 6.77 -6.40 -10.42
C THR A 309 6.09 -6.00 -9.12
N GLY A 310 6.42 -6.64 -8.00
CA GLY A 310 5.70 -6.48 -6.72
C GLY A 310 4.29 -7.05 -6.72
N ALA A 311 3.85 -7.69 -7.81
CA ALA A 311 2.48 -8.14 -7.98
C ALA A 311 2.13 -9.26 -6.99
N PHE A 312 0.98 -9.15 -6.33
CA PHE A 312 0.45 -10.17 -5.44
C PHE A 312 0.11 -11.45 -6.22
N LEU A 313 0.67 -12.58 -5.76
CA LEU A 313 0.45 -13.89 -6.36
C LEU A 313 -0.45 -14.79 -5.53
N GLY A 314 -0.69 -14.45 -4.27
CA GLY A 314 -1.37 -15.30 -3.30
C GLY A 314 -0.65 -15.30 -1.96
N TRP A 315 -0.80 -16.36 -1.19
CA TRP A 315 -0.13 -16.54 0.09
C TRP A 315 0.39 -17.96 0.27
N PHE A 316 1.37 -18.09 1.16
CA PHE A 316 1.87 -19.37 1.66
C PHE A 316 1.71 -19.41 3.18
N GLU A 317 1.55 -20.62 3.73
CA GLU A 317 1.59 -20.86 5.16
C GLU A 317 2.66 -21.92 5.50
N LEU A 318 3.27 -21.73 6.67
CA LEU A 318 4.09 -22.69 7.39
C LEU A 318 3.89 -22.38 8.87
N ARG A 319 2.84 -22.95 9.44
CA ARG A 319 2.42 -22.66 10.81
C ARG A 319 2.36 -23.94 11.64
N PRO A 320 2.56 -23.87 12.95
CA PRO A 320 2.33 -25.04 13.79
C PRO A 320 0.81 -25.38 13.81
N PRO A 321 0.42 -26.66 13.80
CA PRO A 321 -0.97 -27.06 14.02
C PRO A 321 -1.48 -26.72 15.43
N ASP A 322 -0.56 -26.62 16.39
CA ASP A 322 -0.80 -26.27 17.79
C ASP A 322 0.22 -25.22 18.26
N ASP A 323 -0.22 -24.20 18.99
CA ASP A 323 0.60 -23.07 19.45
C ASP A 323 1.64 -23.44 20.53
N HIS A 324 1.75 -24.71 20.88
CA HIS A 324 2.67 -25.21 21.90
C HIS A 324 3.88 -26.01 21.35
N ASP A 325 3.80 -26.53 20.12
CA ASP A 325 4.88 -27.35 19.54
C ASP A 325 5.40 -26.77 18.22
N PRO A 326 6.57 -26.10 18.21
CA PRO A 326 7.16 -25.57 16.98
C PRO A 326 7.83 -26.65 16.12
N ALA A 327 7.95 -27.90 16.61
CA ALA A 327 8.64 -28.96 15.87
C ALA A 327 7.83 -29.53 14.71
N VAL A 328 6.51 -29.32 14.70
CA VAL A 328 5.61 -29.74 13.62
C VAL A 328 5.00 -28.50 12.97
N ALA A 329 5.09 -28.42 11.65
CA ALA A 329 4.49 -27.34 10.88
C ALA A 329 3.61 -27.87 9.74
N GLU A 330 2.48 -27.23 9.51
CA GLU A 330 1.60 -27.44 8.37
C GLU A 330 1.99 -26.47 7.25
N LEU A 331 2.25 -27.03 6.06
CA LEU A 331 2.52 -26.30 4.83
C LEU A 331 1.22 -26.18 4.03
N GLY A 332 0.93 -24.96 3.58
CA GLY A 332 -0.18 -24.69 2.66
C GLY A 332 0.10 -23.47 1.80
N TYR A 333 -0.75 -23.26 0.80
CA TYR A 333 -0.63 -22.13 -0.12
C TYR A 333 -1.92 -21.96 -0.91
N ARG A 334 -2.20 -20.71 -1.28
CA ARG A 334 -3.28 -20.36 -2.21
C ARG A 334 -2.74 -19.32 -3.16
N LEU A 335 -2.69 -19.66 -4.45
CA LEU A 335 -2.17 -18.77 -5.48
C LEU A 335 -3.25 -18.39 -6.48
N ASN A 336 -3.16 -17.18 -7.00
CA ASN A 336 -3.95 -16.68 -8.11
C ASN A 336 -3.85 -17.63 -9.31
N ARG A 337 -4.96 -17.85 -10.02
CA ARG A 337 -5.01 -18.74 -11.19
C ARG A 337 -3.96 -18.37 -12.25
N ALA A 338 -3.67 -17.08 -12.44
CA ALA A 338 -2.65 -16.61 -13.37
C ALA A 338 -1.21 -17.06 -13.02
N ALA A 339 -0.97 -17.46 -11.77
CA ALA A 339 0.30 -17.96 -11.27
C ALA A 339 0.47 -19.48 -11.48
N TRP A 340 -0.61 -20.20 -11.80
CA TRP A 340 -0.59 -21.66 -11.91
C TRP A 340 0.23 -22.13 -13.12
N GLY A 341 0.81 -23.33 -13.01
CA GLY A 341 1.64 -23.92 -14.07
C GLY A 341 3.02 -23.28 -14.26
N ARG A 342 3.36 -22.21 -13.52
CA ARG A 342 4.65 -21.49 -13.62
C ARG A 342 5.70 -21.92 -12.58
N GLY A 343 5.34 -22.86 -11.71
CA GLY A 343 6.22 -23.41 -10.67
C GLY A 343 6.31 -22.58 -9.38
N TYR A 344 5.59 -21.46 -9.26
CA TYR A 344 5.67 -20.60 -8.07
C TYR A 344 5.28 -21.30 -6.77
N ALA A 345 4.24 -22.15 -6.78
CA ALA A 345 3.86 -22.92 -5.60
C ALA A 345 4.99 -23.84 -5.12
N THR A 346 5.64 -24.56 -6.02
CA THR A 346 6.78 -25.43 -5.68
C THR A 346 7.99 -24.63 -5.19
N GLU A 347 8.31 -23.51 -5.83
CA GLU A 347 9.42 -22.64 -5.44
C GLU A 347 9.23 -22.08 -4.02
N GLY A 348 8.08 -21.45 -3.76
CA GLY A 348 7.78 -20.88 -2.45
C GLY A 348 7.66 -21.93 -1.35
N ALA A 349 6.99 -23.06 -1.64
CA ALA A 349 6.84 -24.15 -0.67
C ALA A 349 8.19 -24.78 -0.31
N ARG A 350 9.06 -25.06 -1.28
CA ARG A 350 10.40 -25.61 -1.01
C ARG A 350 11.25 -24.65 -0.19
N ALA A 351 11.25 -23.37 -0.54
CA ALA A 351 12.03 -22.39 0.18
C ALA A 351 11.52 -22.20 1.63
N LEU A 352 10.20 -22.26 1.86
CA LEU A 352 9.63 -22.24 3.21
C LEU A 352 10.00 -23.49 4.02
N VAL A 353 9.91 -24.67 3.42
CA VAL A 353 10.31 -25.94 4.07
C VAL A 353 11.80 -25.91 4.44
N ASP A 354 12.66 -25.47 3.52
CA ASP A 354 14.10 -25.32 3.78
C ASP A 354 14.33 -24.40 4.97
N LYS A 355 13.70 -23.21 4.98
CA LYS A 355 13.79 -22.26 6.09
C LYS A 355 13.25 -22.84 7.39
N GLY A 356 12.18 -23.64 7.33
CA GLY A 356 11.60 -24.34 8.47
C GLY A 356 12.62 -25.25 9.17
N PHE A 357 13.33 -26.08 8.38
CA PHE A 357 14.31 -27.02 8.90
C PHE A 357 15.64 -26.37 9.32
N THR A 358 16.05 -25.25 8.69
CA THR A 358 17.30 -24.56 9.04
C THR A 358 17.14 -23.56 10.18
N ASP A 359 16.12 -22.71 10.13
CA ASP A 359 16.05 -21.48 10.94
C ASP A 359 14.98 -21.55 12.02
N LEU A 360 13.87 -22.26 11.77
CA LEU A 360 12.67 -22.21 12.62
C LEU A 360 12.55 -23.40 13.59
N GLY A 361 13.53 -24.30 13.60
CA GLY A 361 13.56 -25.45 14.51
C GLY A 361 12.50 -26.53 14.21
N VAL A 362 11.84 -26.46 13.05
CA VAL A 362 10.89 -27.49 12.59
C VAL A 362 11.63 -28.81 12.41
N ARG A 363 10.98 -29.92 12.78
CA ARG A 363 11.50 -31.29 12.57
C ARG A 363 10.62 -32.11 11.64
N ARG A 364 9.34 -31.73 11.51
CA ARG A 364 8.38 -32.40 10.64
C ARG A 364 7.45 -31.38 9.98
N VAL A 365 7.32 -31.47 8.66
CA VAL A 365 6.35 -30.71 7.87
C VAL A 365 5.25 -31.64 7.39
N THR A 366 3.99 -31.26 7.58
CA THR A 366 2.81 -31.95 7.06
C THR A 366 2.05 -31.06 6.09
N ALA A 367 1.31 -31.66 5.17
CA ALA A 367 0.37 -30.93 4.31
C ALA A 367 -0.76 -31.88 3.89
N ASN A 368 -1.98 -31.36 3.79
CA ASN A 368 -3.13 -32.14 3.34
C ASN A 368 -3.91 -31.41 2.23
N THR A 369 -4.64 -32.19 1.44
CA THR A 369 -5.53 -31.68 0.42
C THR A 369 -6.51 -32.77 -0.03
N MET A 370 -7.62 -32.38 -0.65
CA MET A 370 -8.58 -33.34 -1.21
C MET A 370 -7.87 -34.30 -2.17
N ALA A 371 -8.22 -35.59 -2.12
CA ALA A 371 -7.59 -36.62 -2.94
C ALA A 371 -7.64 -36.30 -4.45
N VAL A 372 -8.71 -35.63 -4.89
CA VAL A 372 -8.91 -35.18 -6.28
C VAL A 372 -8.05 -33.97 -6.69
N ASN A 373 -7.45 -33.23 -5.73
CA ASN A 373 -6.62 -32.07 -6.01
C ASN A 373 -5.20 -32.48 -6.45
N THR A 374 -5.12 -33.01 -7.68
CA THR A 374 -3.86 -33.48 -8.28
C THR A 374 -2.80 -32.37 -8.41
N GLY A 375 -3.21 -31.10 -8.53
CA GLY A 375 -2.29 -29.96 -8.60
C GLY A 375 -1.49 -29.78 -7.31
N SER A 376 -2.20 -29.73 -6.16
CA SER A 376 -1.57 -29.61 -4.85
C SER A 376 -0.70 -30.83 -4.51
N ARG A 377 -1.20 -32.04 -4.80
CA ARG A 377 -0.43 -33.30 -4.64
C ARG A 377 0.91 -33.26 -5.36
N ARG A 378 0.94 -32.83 -6.63
CA ARG A 378 2.19 -32.69 -7.39
C ARG A 378 3.13 -31.64 -6.81
N VAL A 379 2.61 -30.56 -6.22
CA VAL A 379 3.45 -29.55 -5.57
C VAL A 379 4.07 -30.14 -4.30
N MET A 380 3.29 -30.81 -3.45
CA MET A 380 3.80 -31.50 -2.25
C MET A 380 4.91 -32.50 -2.59
N GLU A 381 4.69 -33.33 -3.60
CA GLU A 381 5.69 -34.30 -4.09
C GLU A 381 6.96 -33.61 -4.58
N LYS A 382 6.83 -32.53 -5.37
CA LYS A 382 8.00 -31.77 -5.86
C LYS A 382 8.73 -31.03 -4.75
N THR A 383 8.05 -30.61 -3.69
CA THR A 383 8.67 -30.02 -2.50
C THR A 383 9.45 -31.06 -1.68
N GLY A 384 9.25 -32.35 -1.95
CA GLY A 384 9.94 -33.47 -1.30
C GLY A 384 9.09 -34.17 -0.25
N LEU A 385 7.83 -33.77 -0.05
CA LEU A 385 6.93 -34.47 0.85
C LEU A 385 6.52 -35.81 0.24
N THR A 386 6.34 -36.80 1.10
CA THR A 386 5.95 -38.16 0.76
C THR A 386 4.55 -38.46 1.25
N PHE A 387 3.79 -39.25 0.49
CA PHE A 387 2.43 -39.64 0.88
C PHE A 387 2.46 -40.40 2.21
N LEU A 388 1.65 -39.96 3.17
CA LEU A 388 1.55 -40.56 4.50
C LEU A 388 0.31 -41.46 4.61
N ARG A 389 -0.88 -40.91 4.31
CA ARG A 389 -2.16 -41.62 4.42
C ARG A 389 -3.26 -40.94 3.61
N ALA A 390 -4.33 -41.69 3.34
CA ALA A 390 -5.61 -41.18 2.91
C ALA A 390 -6.62 -41.30 4.06
N TYR A 391 -7.54 -40.35 4.18
CA TYR A 391 -8.58 -40.36 5.22
C TYR A 391 -9.86 -39.68 4.74
N THR A 392 -10.96 -39.93 5.42
CA THR A 392 -12.24 -39.25 5.20
C THR A 392 -12.60 -38.48 6.45
N GLU A 393 -13.13 -37.28 6.27
CA GLU A 393 -13.56 -36.41 7.36
C GLU A 393 -14.99 -35.93 7.05
N ASP A 394 -15.84 -35.92 8.07
CA ASP A 394 -17.24 -35.50 7.95
C ASP A 394 -17.28 -33.97 7.90
N TRP A 395 -17.05 -33.41 6.70
CA TRP A 395 -17.18 -31.98 6.48
C TRP A 395 -18.66 -31.56 6.47
N PRO A 396 -19.04 -30.44 7.09
CA PRO A 396 -20.43 -29.97 7.15
C PRO A 396 -21.07 -29.73 5.78
N GLU A 397 -20.25 -29.53 4.75
CA GLU A 397 -20.68 -29.21 3.41
C GLU A 397 -19.98 -30.11 2.39
N ALA A 398 -20.78 -30.77 1.55
CA ALA A 398 -20.26 -31.60 0.46
C ALA A 398 -19.78 -30.72 -0.70
N ILE A 399 -18.52 -30.89 -1.08
CA ILE A 399 -17.90 -30.25 -2.24
C ILE A 399 -17.62 -31.36 -3.27
N GLU A 400 -17.79 -31.07 -4.56
CA GLU A 400 -17.47 -32.04 -5.62
C GLU A 400 -16.07 -32.64 -5.45
N GLY A 401 -16.01 -33.98 -5.32
CA GLY A 401 -14.77 -34.72 -5.12
C GLY A 401 -14.44 -35.03 -3.66
N SER A 402 -15.20 -34.51 -2.68
CA SER A 402 -14.99 -34.82 -1.25
C SER A 402 -15.31 -36.27 -0.91
N GLU A 403 -16.10 -36.96 -1.74
CA GLU A 403 -16.37 -38.40 -1.64
C GLU A 403 -15.11 -39.27 -1.78
N HIS A 404 -14.03 -38.72 -2.35
CA HIS A 404 -12.73 -39.39 -2.44
C HIS A 404 -11.83 -39.14 -1.23
N GLY A 405 -12.28 -38.34 -0.26
CA GLY A 405 -11.56 -38.00 0.96
C GLY A 405 -10.36 -37.07 0.74
N GLU A 406 -9.50 -37.06 1.75
CA GLU A 406 -8.30 -36.24 1.88
C GLU A 406 -7.04 -37.12 1.81
N VAL A 407 -5.93 -36.51 1.41
CA VAL A 407 -4.60 -37.13 1.46
C VAL A 407 -3.65 -36.26 2.28
N GLU A 408 -2.86 -36.90 3.14
CA GLU A 408 -1.84 -36.25 3.94
C GLU A 408 -0.44 -36.65 3.45
N TYR A 409 0.46 -35.68 3.38
CA TYR A 409 1.85 -35.83 3.01
C TYR A 409 2.75 -35.34 4.14
N VAL A 410 3.96 -35.89 4.22
CA VAL A 410 4.93 -35.59 5.29
C VAL A 410 6.36 -35.51 4.76
N LEU A 411 7.15 -34.63 5.37
CA LEU A 411 8.61 -34.57 5.25
C LEU A 411 9.22 -34.39 6.64
N THR A 412 10.20 -35.22 7.00
CA THR A 412 10.99 -35.03 8.23
C THR A 412 12.32 -34.38 7.91
N ARG A 413 12.92 -33.73 8.91
CA ARG A 413 14.24 -33.11 8.79
C ARG A 413 15.30 -34.11 8.34
N GLU A 414 15.30 -35.32 8.86
CA GLU A 414 16.28 -36.36 8.48
C GLU A 414 16.11 -36.81 7.03
N ALA A 415 14.86 -36.89 6.54
CA ALA A 415 14.60 -37.21 5.15
C ALA A 415 15.01 -36.07 4.20
N TRP A 416 14.77 -34.83 4.62
CA TRP A 416 15.21 -33.63 3.91
C TRP A 416 16.75 -33.52 3.85
N GLU A 417 17.46 -33.77 4.95
CA GLU A 417 18.93 -33.77 5.00
C GLU A 417 19.54 -34.85 4.09
N ARG A 418 18.91 -36.02 3.97
CA ARG A 418 19.35 -37.09 3.04
C ARG A 418 19.12 -36.78 1.57
N GLY A 419 18.16 -35.90 1.26
CA GLY A 419 17.79 -35.54 -0.11
C GLY A 419 18.56 -34.34 -0.66
N ARG A 420 19.42 -33.71 0.15
CA ARG A 420 20.22 -32.54 -0.21
C ARG A 420 21.50 -32.87 -0.96
#